data_AF-A0A9D8LVZ1-F1
#
_entry.id   AF-A0A9D8LVZ1-F1
#
_cell.length_a   1.000
_cell.length_b   1.000
_cell.length_c   1.000
_cell.angle_alpha   90.00
_cell.angle_beta   90.00
_cell.angle_gamma   90.00
#
_symmetry.space_group_name_H-M   'P 1'
#
loop_
_entity.id
_entity.type
_entity.pdbx_description
1 polymer ?
#
loop_
_entity_poly.entity_id
_entity_poly.type
_entity_poly.pdbx_seq_one_letter_code
_entity_poly.pdbx_strand_id
1 'polypeptide(L)'
;MDPIDLAWTERRAGIELEIERLTRLVADLTMFCATKAPASAELATAPMLDRWLATSRPAYCLVGEVSGHPLLAGSGRRVVTSDLVLIDGERGWARTRSRWYRLGTHTTSTSGG
;
A
#
# COMPACT_ATOMS: atom_id res chain seq x y z
N MET A 1 -21.81 -21.42 4.54
CA MET A 1 -20.53 -20.80 4.91
C MET A 1 -20.87 -19.50 5.62
N ASP A 2 -20.25 -19.21 6.76
CA ASP A 2 -20.49 -17.98 7.52
C ASP A 2 -20.12 -16.75 6.65
N PRO A 3 -20.95 -15.68 6.58
CA PRO A 3 -20.61 -14.44 5.87
C PRO A 3 -19.26 -13.84 6.26
N ILE A 4 -18.84 -14.01 7.51
CA ILE A 4 -17.52 -13.56 8.00
C ILE A 4 -16.41 -14.37 7.33
N ASP A 5 -16.56 -15.70 7.23
CA ASP A 5 -15.58 -16.58 6.61
C ASP A 5 -15.41 -16.31 5.10
N LEU A 6 -16.50 -15.97 4.40
CA LEU A 6 -16.45 -15.60 2.98
C LEU A 6 -15.69 -14.28 2.77
N ALA A 7 -16.01 -13.24 3.54
CA ALA A 7 -15.31 -11.96 3.48
C ALA A 7 -13.82 -12.08 3.82
N TRP A 8 -13.47 -12.95 4.79
CA TRP A 8 -12.07 -13.27 5.08
C TRP A 8 -11.38 -14.02 3.95
N THR A 9 -12.07 -14.97 3.31
CA THR A 9 -11.50 -15.75 2.21
C THR A 9 -11.17 -14.86 1.00
N GLU A 10 -12.09 -13.98 0.61
CA GLU A 10 -11.86 -13.03 -0.49
C GLU A 10 -10.73 -12.05 -0.16
N ARG A 11 -10.72 -11.51 1.06
CA ARG A 11 -9.65 -10.62 1.52
C ARG A 11 -8.30 -11.32 1.57
N ARG A 12 -8.26 -12.58 1.99
CA ARG A 12 -7.05 -13.41 2.03
C ARG A 12 -6.50 -13.63 0.62
N ALA A 13 -7.33 -14.02 -0.33
CA ALA A 13 -6.91 -14.23 -1.71
C ALA A 13 -6.34 -12.94 -2.33
N GLY A 14 -6.96 -11.79 -2.07
CA GLY A 14 -6.43 -10.49 -2.49
C GLY A 14 -5.06 -10.16 -1.88
N ILE A 15 -4.85 -10.49 -0.60
CA ILE A 15 -3.56 -10.31 0.08
C ILE A 15 -2.50 -11.23 -0.51
N GLU A 16 -2.82 -12.50 -0.75
CA GLU A 16 -1.89 -13.47 -1.31
C GLU A 16 -1.43 -13.06 -2.72
N LEU A 17 -2.35 -12.58 -3.57
CA LEU A 17 -2.01 -12.06 -4.89
C LEU A 17 -1.09 -10.83 -4.81
N GLU A 18 -1.34 -9.91 -3.89
CA GLU A 18 -0.49 -8.72 -3.72
C GLU A 18 0.88 -9.09 -3.14
N ILE A 19 0.97 -10.08 -2.24
CA ILE A 19 2.25 -10.63 -1.76
C ILE A 19 3.05 -11.18 -2.93
N GLU A 20 2.43 -11.97 -3.81
CA GLU A 20 3.10 -12.56 -4.97
C GLU A 20 3.63 -11.46 -5.90
N ARG A 21 2.79 -10.47 -6.22
CA ARG A 21 3.15 -9.34 -7.07
C ARG A 21 4.31 -8.51 -6.49
N LEU A 22 4.26 -8.20 -5.20
CA LEU A 22 5.32 -7.44 -4.53
C LEU A 22 6.62 -8.24 -4.45
N THR A 23 6.53 -9.56 -4.23
CA THR A 23 7.69 -10.45 -4.23
C THR A 23 8.38 -10.45 -5.59
N ARG A 24 7.62 -10.58 -6.68
CA ARG A 24 8.16 -10.49 -8.05
C ARG A 24 8.83 -9.13 -8.30
N LEU A 25 8.16 -8.03 -7.96
CA LEU A 25 8.74 -6.69 -8.09
C LEU A 25 10.06 -6.52 -7.30
N VAL A 26 10.13 -7.05 -6.08
CA VAL A 26 11.36 -7.00 -5.28
C VAL A 26 12.49 -7.78 -5.96
N ALA A 27 12.20 -8.95 -6.52
CA ALA A 27 13.19 -9.74 -7.25
C ALA A 27 13.73 -8.97 -8.47
N ASP A 28 12.82 -8.41 -9.29
CA ASP A 28 13.18 -7.66 -10.49
C ASP A 28 14.04 -6.43 -10.16
N LEU A 29 13.65 -5.65 -9.15
CA LEU A 29 14.39 -4.46 -8.72
C LEU A 29 15.75 -4.80 -8.09
N THR A 30 15.82 -5.91 -7.36
CA THR A 30 17.09 -6.41 -6.79
C THR A 30 18.05 -6.81 -7.90
N MET A 31 17.55 -7.53 -8.92
CA MET A 31 18.35 -7.90 -10.09
C MET A 31 18.82 -6.65 -10.83
N PHE A 32 17.93 -5.69 -11.09
CA PHE A 32 18.28 -4.42 -11.73
C PHE A 32 19.37 -3.67 -10.97
N CYS A 33 19.34 -3.61 -9.64
CA CYS A 33 20.41 -2.98 -8.86
C CYS A 33 21.78 -3.64 -9.07
N ALA A 34 21.82 -4.94 -9.35
CA ALA A 34 23.05 -5.68 -9.62
C ALA A 34 23.52 -5.54 -11.08
N THR A 35 22.60 -5.59 -12.04
CA THR A 35 22.90 -5.67 -13.49
C THR A 35 22.80 -4.35 -14.22
N LYS A 36 22.09 -3.36 -13.65
CA LYS A 36 21.67 -2.09 -14.25
C LYS A 36 20.80 -2.25 -15.52
N ALA A 37 20.21 -3.43 -15.71
CA ALA A 37 19.33 -3.74 -16.85
C ALA A 37 18.37 -4.90 -16.52
N PRO A 38 17.14 -4.92 -17.07
CA PRO A 38 16.28 -6.11 -16.98
C PRO A 38 16.91 -7.31 -17.71
N ALA A 39 16.51 -8.53 -17.39
CA ALA A 39 16.98 -9.71 -18.10
C ALA A 39 16.50 -9.68 -19.56
N SER A 40 17.40 -9.94 -20.52
CA SER A 40 17.07 -9.85 -21.95
C SER A 40 15.91 -10.75 -22.37
N ALA A 41 15.77 -11.93 -21.76
CA ALA A 41 14.67 -12.85 -22.03
C ALA A 41 13.32 -12.32 -21.53
N GLU A 42 13.29 -11.67 -20.36
CA GLU A 42 12.08 -11.04 -19.83
C GLU A 42 11.66 -9.88 -20.72
N LEU A 43 12.61 -9.02 -21.12
CA LEU A 43 12.32 -7.88 -21.99
C LEU A 43 11.86 -8.32 -23.39
N ALA A 44 12.38 -9.44 -23.91
CA ALA A 44 11.98 -9.97 -25.23
C ALA A 44 10.53 -10.47 -25.28
N THR A 45 9.95 -10.84 -24.12
CA THR A 45 8.56 -11.32 -24.01
C THR A 45 7.63 -10.29 -23.38
N ALA A 46 8.15 -9.13 -22.97
CA ALA A 46 7.39 -8.06 -22.37
C ALA A 46 6.44 -7.40 -23.39
N PRO A 47 5.25 -6.95 -22.96
CA PRO A 47 4.34 -6.22 -23.85
C PRO A 47 4.95 -4.89 -24.30
N MET A 48 4.77 -4.56 -25.59
CA MET A 48 5.12 -3.25 -26.13
C MET A 48 4.12 -2.20 -25.68
N LEU A 49 4.58 -1.14 -25.02
CA LEU A 49 3.78 0.04 -24.69
C LEU A 49 4.15 1.19 -25.63
N ASP A 50 3.36 1.39 -26.68
CA ASP A 50 3.58 2.45 -27.67
C ASP A 50 2.93 3.78 -27.25
N ARG A 51 3.46 4.91 -27.75
CA ARG A 51 2.99 6.29 -27.49
C ARG A 51 2.78 6.59 -25.99
N TRP A 52 3.73 6.16 -25.17
CA TRP A 52 3.66 6.26 -23.71
C TRP A 52 3.94 7.69 -23.19
N LEU A 53 3.29 8.03 -22.07
CA LEU A 53 3.53 9.25 -21.29
C LEU A 53 3.58 8.89 -19.80
N ALA A 54 4.59 9.41 -19.08
CA ALA A 54 4.64 9.28 -17.63
C ALA A 54 3.62 10.20 -16.94
N THR A 55 2.76 9.65 -16.09
CA THR A 55 1.74 10.38 -15.33
C THR A 55 1.48 9.72 -13.96
N SER A 56 0.62 10.30 -13.12
CA SER A 56 0.29 9.81 -11.78
C SER A 56 -1.19 9.45 -11.64
N ARG A 57 -1.50 8.62 -10.64
CA ARG A 57 -2.86 8.28 -10.23
C ARG A 57 -3.01 8.47 -8.71
N PRO A 58 -4.19 8.87 -8.19
CA PRO A 58 -4.43 8.91 -6.75
C PRO A 58 -4.29 7.52 -6.12
N ALA A 59 -3.84 7.49 -4.87
CA ALA A 59 -3.80 6.28 -4.04
C ALA A 59 -4.59 6.51 -2.75
N TYR A 60 -5.26 5.47 -2.27
CA TYR A 60 -5.90 5.50 -0.96
C TYR A 60 -4.85 5.72 0.12
N CYS A 61 -5.10 6.65 1.03
CA CYS A 61 -4.21 6.98 2.13
C CYS A 61 -5.04 7.40 3.35
N LEU A 62 -4.39 7.49 4.51
CA LEU A 62 -4.99 8.04 5.72
C LEU A 62 -4.47 9.46 5.94
N VAL A 63 -5.34 10.32 6.47
CA VAL A 63 -4.98 11.65 6.95
C VAL A 63 -5.31 11.70 8.44
N GLY A 64 -4.36 12.14 9.25
CA GLY A 64 -4.53 12.14 10.70
C GLY A 64 -3.39 12.82 11.43
N GLU A 65 -3.48 12.84 12.75
CA GLU A 65 -2.40 13.29 13.61
C GLU A 65 -1.60 12.09 14.11
N VAL A 66 -0.28 12.13 13.94
CA VAL A 66 0.63 11.07 14.39
C VAL A 66 1.42 11.50 15.62
N SER A 67 1.63 10.55 16.52
CA SER A 67 2.48 10.66 17.70
C SER A 67 3.43 9.45 17.75
N GLY A 68 4.64 9.63 18.27
CA GLY A 68 5.63 8.54 18.38
C GLY A 68 6.21 8.08 17.03
N HIS A 69 6.14 8.91 15.99
CA HIS A 69 6.70 8.57 14.69
C HIS A 69 8.23 8.66 14.72
N PRO A 70 8.98 7.63 14.28
CA PRO A 70 10.43 7.56 14.47
C PRO A 70 11.21 8.67 13.76
N LEU A 71 10.61 9.28 12.72
CA LEU A 71 11.22 10.37 11.95
C LEU A 71 10.54 11.74 12.19
N LEU A 72 9.43 11.81 12.94
CA LEU A 72 8.72 13.07 13.19
C LEU A 72 8.68 13.28 14.70
N ALA A 73 9.54 14.17 15.18
CA ALA A 73 9.58 14.53 16.60
C ALA A 73 8.27 15.20 17.05
N GLY A 74 7.91 14.97 18.31
CA GLY A 74 6.70 15.52 18.94
C GLY A 74 5.47 14.63 18.82
N SER A 75 4.31 15.20 19.16
CA SER A 75 2.99 14.57 19.11
C SER A 75 2.02 15.44 18.31
N GLY A 76 0.93 14.86 17.83
CA GLY A 76 -0.15 15.61 17.17
C GLY A 76 0.19 16.12 15.76
N ARG A 77 1.21 15.56 15.10
CA ARG A 77 1.65 16.06 13.78
C ARG A 77 0.68 15.62 12.70
N ARG A 78 0.07 16.57 12.00
CA ARG A 78 -0.78 16.25 10.85
C ARG A 78 0.05 15.63 9.72
N VAL A 79 -0.38 14.48 9.22
CA VAL A 79 0.27 13.74 8.13
C VAL A 79 -0.75 13.23 7.12
N VAL A 80 -0.29 13.05 5.89
CA VAL A 80 -0.91 12.18 4.88
C VAL A 80 0.01 10.96 4.75
N THR A 81 -0.53 9.75 4.90
CA THR A 81 0.29 8.55 4.80
C THR A 81 0.62 8.20 3.36
N SER A 82 1.60 7.32 3.16
CA SER A 82 1.72 6.57 1.90
C SER A 82 0.49 5.69 1.65
N ASP A 83 0.44 5.03 0.50
CA ASP A 83 -0.65 4.14 0.09
C ASP A 83 -1.06 3.18 1.22
N LEU A 84 -2.37 3.15 1.49
CA LEU A 84 -3.02 2.25 2.43
C LEU A 84 -3.16 0.87 1.80
N VAL A 85 -2.68 -0.16 2.52
CA VAL A 85 -2.64 -1.55 2.05
C VAL A 85 -3.68 -2.38 2.80
N LEU A 86 -3.72 -2.27 4.13
CA LEU A 86 -4.69 -2.94 4.98
C LEU A 86 -5.21 -1.99 6.04
N ILE A 87 -6.46 -2.18 6.40
CA ILE A 87 -7.08 -1.47 7.52
C ILE A 87 -8.10 -2.35 8.21
N ASP A 88 -8.13 -2.26 9.52
CA ASP A 88 -9.22 -2.72 10.37
C ASP A 88 -9.48 -1.61 11.39
N GLY A 89 -10.48 -0.79 11.11
CA GLY A 89 -10.86 0.34 11.96
C GLY A 89 -11.39 -0.12 13.32
N GLU A 90 -12.13 -1.23 13.34
CA GLU A 90 -12.71 -1.82 14.57
C GLU A 90 -11.62 -2.38 15.48
N ARG A 91 -10.62 -3.06 14.90
CA ARG A 91 -9.46 -3.57 15.66
C ARG A 91 -8.36 -2.51 15.85
N GLY A 92 -8.54 -1.30 15.33
CA GLY A 92 -7.68 -0.15 15.59
C GLY A 92 -6.29 -0.21 14.95
N TRP A 93 -6.15 -0.74 13.73
CA TRP A 93 -4.86 -0.77 13.04
C TRP A 93 -4.95 -0.58 11.53
N ALA A 94 -3.84 -0.11 10.94
CA ALA A 94 -3.65 -0.02 9.51
C ALA A 94 -2.21 -0.36 9.09
N ARG A 95 -2.06 -0.96 7.91
CA ARG A 95 -0.80 -1.10 7.18
C ARG A 95 -0.81 -0.16 5.99
N THR A 96 0.18 0.72 5.93
CA THR A 96 0.51 1.51 4.73
C THR A 96 1.75 0.92 4.05
N ARG A 97 2.20 1.43 2.90
CA ARG A 97 3.48 0.97 2.31
C ARG A 97 4.66 1.10 3.27
N SER A 98 4.74 2.22 3.98
CA SER A 98 5.92 2.51 4.81
C SER A 98 5.79 2.01 6.25
N ARG A 99 4.61 2.08 6.88
CA ARG A 99 4.46 1.79 8.32
C ARG A 99 3.19 1.05 8.72
N TRP A 100 3.23 0.41 9.88
CA TRP A 100 2.04 0.02 10.65
C TRP A 100 1.63 1.21 11.53
N TYR A 101 0.32 1.44 11.62
CA TYR A 101 -0.28 2.44 12.50
C TYR A 101 -1.26 1.76 13.46
N ARG A 102 -1.21 2.18 14.72
CA ARG A 102 -2.32 2.03 15.65
C ARG A 102 -3.29 3.18 15.38
N LEU A 103 -4.55 2.87 15.15
CA LEU A 103 -5.58 3.86 14.87
C LEU A 103 -6.22 4.31 16.18
N GLY A 104 -6.35 5.63 16.34
CA GLY A 104 -7.12 6.25 17.42
C GLY A 104 -8.56 6.49 16.97
N THR A 105 -9.19 7.53 17.51
CA THR A 105 -10.57 7.90 17.19
C THR A 105 -10.74 8.21 15.70
N HIS A 106 -11.64 7.49 15.04
CA HIS A 106 -12.06 7.79 13.68
C HIS A 106 -12.87 9.10 13.68
N THR A 107 -12.36 10.11 12.96
CA THR A 107 -13.12 11.34 12.76
C THR A 107 -14.03 11.12 11.57
N THR A 108 -15.30 10.79 11.82
CA THR A 108 -16.33 11.00 10.79
C THR A 108 -16.42 12.50 10.58
N SER A 109 -16.01 12.98 9.41
CA SER A 109 -16.38 14.33 8.99
C SER A 109 -17.90 14.35 8.90
N THR A 110 -18.57 14.85 9.92
CA THR A 110 -19.95 15.31 9.78
C THR A 110 -19.90 16.43 8.75
N SER A 111 -20.35 16.15 7.53
CA SER A 111 -20.70 17.17 6.56
C SER A 111 -21.78 18.05 7.21
N GLY A 112 -21.37 19.15 7.82
CA GLY A 112 -22.25 20.17 8.34
C GLY A 112 -22.45 21.25 7.29
N GLY A 113 -23.71 21.43 6.86
CA GLY A 113 -24.21 22.62 6.16
C GLY A 113 -23.96 22.66 4.66
#